data_AF-A0A2A8HUC2-F1
#
_entry.id   AF-A0A2A8HUC2-F1
#
_cell.length_a   1.000
_cell.length_b   1.000
_cell.length_c   1.000
_cell.angle_alpha   90.00
_cell.angle_beta   90.00
_cell.angle_gamma   90.00
#
_symmetry.space_group_name_H-M   'P 1'
#
loop_
_entity.id
_entity.type
_entity.pdbx_description
1 polymer ?
#
loop_
_entity_poly.entity_id
_entity_poly.type
_entity_poly.pdbx_seq_one_letter_code
_entity_poly.pdbx_strand_id
1 'polypeptide(L)'
;MSGLVYALALFGCTDDGTICERLQGPATTYQSRVECMASQNDALGSHEALSSDYPSVFAQCMTRGELVAMGKGQVDLTKSPQAYASAD
;
A
#
# COMPACT_ATOMS: atom_id res chain seq x y z
N MET A 1 20.95 -15.42 3.62
CA MET A 1 20.43 -14.23 4.32
C MET A 1 19.03 -13.98 3.82
N SER A 2 18.00 -14.23 4.64
CA SER A 2 16.62 -13.89 4.27
C SER A 2 16.39 -12.45 4.73
N GLY A 3 16.78 -11.49 3.88
CA GLY A 3 16.55 -10.08 4.14
C GLY A 3 15.06 -9.81 4.22
N LEU A 4 14.63 -8.97 5.17
CA LEU A 4 13.25 -8.52 5.22
C LEU A 4 12.96 -7.74 3.94
N VAL A 5 12.22 -8.37 3.01
CA VAL A 5 11.78 -7.70 1.79
C VAL A 5 10.51 -6.94 2.11
N TYR A 6 10.58 -5.62 1.98
CA TYR A 6 9.43 -4.73 2.04
C TYR A 6 8.80 -4.66 0.66
N ALA A 7 7.50 -4.47 0.61
CA ALA A 7 6.72 -4.31 -0.59
C ALA A 7 5.85 -3.07 -0.44
N LEU A 8 5.83 -2.27 -1.49
CA LEU A 8 4.96 -1.12 -1.63
C LEU A 8 3.72 -1.54 -2.41
N ALA A 9 2.56 -1.36 -1.81
CA ALA A 9 1.29 -1.69 -2.43
C ALA A 9 0.36 -0.46 -2.43
N LEU A 10 -0.39 -0.32 -3.51
CA LEU A 10 -1.38 0.71 -3.69
C LEU A 10 -2.76 0.17 -3.36
N PHE A 11 -3.56 0.99 -2.68
CA PHE A 11 -4.90 0.67 -2.24
C PHE A 11 -5.85 1.79 -2.64
N GLY A 12 -6.83 1.48 -3.47
CA GLY A 12 -7.91 2.39 -3.80
C GLY A 12 -9.04 2.21 -2.80
N CYS A 13 -9.46 3.28 -2.14
CA CYS A 13 -10.54 3.25 -1.16
C CYS A 13 -11.77 3.97 -1.66
N THR A 14 -12.93 3.50 -1.23
CA THR A 14 -14.21 4.19 -1.44
C THR A 14 -14.23 5.54 -0.73
N ASP A 15 -15.19 6.39 -1.08
CA ASP A 15 -15.30 7.77 -0.57
C ASP A 15 -15.31 7.84 0.97
N ASP A 16 -15.99 6.89 1.62
CA ASP A 16 -16.04 6.80 3.09
C ASP A 16 -14.75 6.26 3.74
N GLY A 17 -13.75 5.83 2.97
CA GLY A 17 -12.47 5.31 3.46
C GLY A 17 -12.54 4.00 4.25
N THR A 18 -13.72 3.40 4.39
CA THR A 18 -13.96 2.19 5.19
C THR A 18 -13.57 0.91 4.46
N ILE A 19 -13.60 0.96 3.13
CA ILE A 19 -13.41 -0.17 2.25
C ILE A 19 -12.31 0.21 1.26
N CYS A 20 -11.18 -0.48 1.35
CA CYS A 20 -10.07 -0.31 0.43
C CYS A 20 -9.90 -1.58 -0.37
N GLU A 21 -9.47 -1.48 -1.62
CA GLU A 21 -9.10 -2.60 -2.46
C GLU A 21 -7.67 -2.41 -2.92
N ARG A 22 -6.92 -3.50 -2.91
CA ARG A 22 -5.57 -3.48 -3.44
C ARG A 22 -5.61 -3.30 -4.95
N LEU A 23 -5.04 -2.20 -5.45
CA LEU A 23 -4.95 -1.93 -6.88
C LEU A 23 -4.07 -2.97 -7.57
N GLN A 24 -4.42 -3.34 -8.80
CA GLN A 24 -3.61 -4.23 -9.60
C GLN A 24 -2.37 -3.49 -10.12
N GLY A 25 -1.20 -3.90 -9.66
CA GLY A 25 0.08 -3.36 -10.09
C GLY A 25 1.25 -4.19 -9.56
N PRO A 26 2.45 -4.05 -10.14
CA PRO A 26 3.64 -4.69 -9.60
C PRO A 26 3.91 -4.14 -8.19
N ALA A 27 3.94 -5.03 -7.19
CA ALA A 27 4.39 -4.63 -5.87
C ALA A 27 5.92 -4.45 -5.92
N THR A 28 6.37 -3.20 -5.88
CA THR A 28 7.81 -2.90 -5.86
C THR A 28 8.39 -3.34 -4.54
N THR A 29 9.48 -4.10 -4.60
CA THR A 29 10.14 -4.63 -3.41
C THR A 29 11.39 -3.85 -3.05
N TYR A 30 11.56 -3.57 -1.76
CA TYR A 30 12.66 -2.79 -1.19
C TYR A 30 13.40 -3.61 -0.13
N GLN A 31 14.69 -3.33 0.06
CA GLN A 31 15.52 -4.00 1.05
C GLN A 31 15.39 -3.39 2.45
N SER A 32 14.93 -2.13 2.53
CA SER A 32 14.70 -1.44 3.80
C SER A 32 13.31 -0.80 3.86
N ARG A 33 12.82 -0.62 5.10
CA ARG A 33 11.57 0.11 5.37
C ARG A 33 11.67 1.56 4.92
N VAL A 34 12.83 2.19 5.14
CA VAL A 34 13.06 3.61 4.82
C VAL A 34 13.01 3.85 3.32
N GLU A 35 13.65 3.00 2.51
CA GLU A 35 13.56 3.08 1.05
C GLU A 35 12.12 2.90 0.56
N CYS A 36 11.40 1.92 1.12
CA CYS A 36 10.00 1.73 0.79
C CYS A 36 9.18 2.99 1.08
N MET A 37 9.33 3.56 2.28
CA MET A 37 8.58 4.75 2.70
C MET A 37 8.91 5.96 1.83
N ALA A 38 10.18 6.14 1.46
CA ALA A 38 10.61 7.21 0.57
C ALA A 38 9.94 7.12 -0.82
N SER A 39 9.70 5.90 -1.33
CA SER A 39 9.04 5.69 -2.61
C SER A 39 7.50 5.73 -2.57
N GLN A 40 6.87 5.94 -1.41
CA GLN A 40 5.39 6.00 -1.33
C GLN A 40 4.82 7.13 -2.17
N ASN A 41 5.42 8.32 -2.10
CA ASN A 41 4.97 9.48 -2.87
C ASN A 41 5.10 9.24 -4.38
N ASP A 42 6.20 8.61 -4.81
CA ASP A 42 6.40 8.27 -6.22
C ASP A 42 5.37 7.24 -6.69
N ALA A 43 5.00 6.28 -5.84
CA ALA A 43 3.95 5.31 -6.15
C ALA A 43 2.55 5.94 -6.20
N LEU A 44 2.25 6.94 -5.38
CA LEU A 44 1.01 7.72 -5.50
C LEU A 44 0.96 8.53 -6.80
N GLY A 45 2.12 8.95 -7.32
CA GLY A 45 2.24 9.60 -8.62
C GLY A 45 2.26 8.63 -9.81
N SER A 46 2.19 7.31 -9.57
CA SER A 46 2.20 6.31 -10.64
C SER A 46 0.92 6.32 -11.46
N HIS A 47 1.00 5.82 -12.69
CA HIS A 47 -0.16 5.72 -13.57
C HIS A 47 -1.26 4.84 -12.96
N GLU A 48 -0.88 3.79 -12.24
CA GLU A 48 -1.79 2.87 -11.55
C GLU A 48 -2.57 3.56 -10.42
N ALA A 49 -1.91 4.45 -9.66
CA ALA A 49 -2.59 5.25 -8.65
C ALA A 49 -3.49 6.32 -9.29
N LEU A 50 -2.97 7.05 -10.28
CA LEU A 50 -3.67 8.16 -10.92
C LEU A 50 -4.84 7.74 -11.81
N SER A 51 -4.80 6.52 -12.35
CA SER A 51 -5.85 5.99 -13.24
C SER A 51 -6.84 5.07 -12.50
N SER A 52 -6.74 4.99 -11.17
CA SER A 52 -7.68 4.18 -10.39
C SER A 52 -9.05 4.86 -10.35
N ASP A 53 -10.12 4.08 -10.46
CA ASP A 53 -11.50 4.57 -10.31
C ASP A 53 -11.88 4.94 -8.86
N TYR A 54 -10.94 4.81 -7.91
CA TYR A 54 -11.19 5.09 -6.51
C TYR A 54 -10.95 6.58 -6.18
N PRO A 55 -11.84 7.22 -5.40
CA PRO A 55 -11.71 8.63 -5.03
C PRO A 55 -10.49 8.92 -4.15
N SER A 56 -10.00 7.91 -3.42
CA SER A 56 -8.80 8.01 -2.59
C SER A 56 -7.87 6.84 -2.88
N VAL A 57 -6.57 7.11 -3.01
CA VAL A 57 -5.53 6.08 -3.18
C VAL A 57 -4.48 6.24 -2.11
N PHE A 58 -4.10 5.12 -1.49
CA PHE A 58 -3.10 5.05 -0.44
C PHE A 58 -1.94 4.16 -0.86
N ALA A 59 -0.73 4.56 -0.53
CA ALA A 59 0.48 3.78 -0.73
C ALA A 59 0.96 3.29 0.63
N GLN A 60 0.98 1.97 0.83
CA GLN A 60 1.37 1.38 2.10
C GLN A 60 2.62 0.52 1.94
N CYS A 61 3.61 0.79 2.77
CA CYS A 61 4.78 -0.06 2.93
C CYS A 61 4.54 -1.15 3.94
N MET A 62 4.71 -2.39 3.51
CA MET A 62 4.50 -3.56 4.33
C MET A 62 5.56 -4.62 4.02
N THR A 63 5.75 -5.58 4.91
CA THR A 63 6.60 -6.74 4.61
C THR A 63 5.93 -7.62 3.56
N ARG A 64 6.73 -8.40 2.84
CA ARG A 64 6.20 -9.38 1.88
C ARG A 64 5.24 -10.39 2.54
N GLY A 65 5.45 -10.70 3.82
CA GLY A 65 4.55 -11.56 4.59
C GLY A 65 3.19 -10.91 4.84
N GLU A 66 3.17 -9.66 5.29
CA GLU A 66 1.93 -8.87 5.48
C GLU A 66 1.16 -8.72 4.17
N LEU A 67 1.86 -8.45 3.06
CA LEU A 67 1.25 -8.31 1.73
C LEU A 67 0.58 -9.60 1.25
N VAL A 68 1.20 -10.75 1.52
CA VAL A 68 0.63 -12.06 1.18
C VAL A 68 -0.55 -12.39 2.09
N ALA A 69 -0.47 -12.04 3.37
CA ALA A 69 -1.55 -12.26 4.35
C ALA A 69 -2.80 -11.44 4.02
N MET A 70 -2.65 -10.22 3.46
CA MET A 70 -3.78 -9.41 2.98
C MET A 70 -4.45 -9.99 1.72
N GLY A 71 -3.73 -10.79 0.93
CA GLY A 71 -4.26 -11.40 -0.29
C GLY A 71 -4.55 -10.40 -1.42
N LYS A 72 -5.49 -10.77 -2.28
CA LYS A 72 -6.04 -9.91 -3.35
C LYS A 72 -7.53 -9.70 -3.06
N GLY A 73 -7.98 -8.45 -3.00
CA GLY A 73 -9.38 -8.10 -2.77
C GLY A 73 -9.55 -6.93 -1.80
N GLN A 74 -10.77 -6.82 -1.27
CA GLN A 74 -11.15 -5.79 -0.31
C GLN A 74 -10.40 -5.98 1.02
N VAL A 75 -9.60 -4.99 1.37
CA VAL A 75 -8.85 -4.87 2.62
C VAL A 75 -9.44 -3.77 3.48
N ASP A 76 -9.65 -4.12 4.74
CA ASP A 76 -10.01 -3.18 5.78
C ASP A 76 -8.73 -2.59 6.38
N LEU A 77 -8.34 -1.39 5.92
CA LEU A 77 -7.15 -0.72 6.43
C LEU A 77 -7.30 -0.32 7.90
N THR A 78 -8.50 -0.21 8.47
CA THR A 78 -8.69 0.10 9.89
C THR A 78 -8.14 -1.01 10.80
N LYS A 79 -8.08 -2.24 10.26
CA LYS A 79 -7.50 -3.43 10.92
C LYS A 79 -6.02 -3.60 10.61
N SER A 80 -5.45 -2.79 9.71
CA SER A 80 -4.02 -2.77 9.48
C SER A 80 -3.34 -2.00 10.62
N PRO A 81 -2.44 -2.63 11.39
CA PRO A 81 -1.78 -2.00 12.55
C PRO A 81 -0.86 -0.81 12.18
N GLN A 82 -0.79 -0.44 10.91
CA GLN A 82 0.04 0.63 10.37
C GLN A 82 -0.78 1.79 9.77
N ALA A 83 -2.12 1.74 9.81
CA ALA A 83 -3.00 2.74 9.18
C ALA A 83 -3.03 4.12 9.88
N TYR A 84 -2.28 4.30 10.97
CA TYR A 84 -2.34 5.51 11.81
C TYR A 84 -1.08 6.40 11.72
N ALA A 85 -0.11 6.06 10.88
CA ALA A 85 1.16 6.78 10.84
C ALA A 85 1.25 7.77 9.68
N SER A 86 0.35 8.76 9.61
CA SER A 86 0.55 10.03 8.88
C SER A 86 -0.61 11.00 9.13
N ALA A 87 -0.43 11.95 10.06
CA ALA A 87 -0.83 13.36 9.97
C ALA A 87 -0.65 14.03 11.35
N ASP A 88 0.54 14.58 11.62
CA ASP A 88 0.70 15.76 12.48
C ASP A 88 1.23 16.88 11.59
#